data_AF-A0A962VUY2-F1
#
_entry.id   AF-A0A962VUY2-F1
#
_cell.length_a   1.000
_cell.length_b   1.000
_cell.length_c   1.000
_cell.angle_alpha   90.00
_cell.angle_beta   90.00
_cell.angle_gamma   90.00
#
_symmetry.space_group_name_H-M   'P 1'
#
loop_
_entity.id
_entity.type
_entity.pdbx_description
1 polymer ?
#
loop_
_entity_poly.entity_id
_entity_poly.type
_entity_poly.pdbx_seq_one_letter_code
_entity_poly.pdbx_strand_id
1 'polypeptide(L)' 'MELSFWHERWERTEIGFHQQDINVHLQQFWSLLGLQPGQRVFVPLCGKSRDLLWLAGEGYPVTGVEISPIAVAAFFQEN' A
#
# COMPACT_ATOMS: atom_id res chain seq x y z
N MET A 1 8.37 -7.56 16.54
CA MET A 1 8.48 -6.91 15.22
C MET A 1 9.85 -6.28 15.18
N GLU A 2 10.81 -6.93 14.53
CA GLU A 2 12.17 -6.38 14.38
C GLU A 2 12.21 -5.56 13.08
N LEU A 3 12.63 -4.30 13.15
CA LEU A 3 12.67 -3.42 11.97
C LEU A 3 13.70 -3.94 10.94
N SER A 4 14.85 -4.42 11.43
CA SER A 4 15.91 -5.01 10.60
C SER A 4 15.42 -6.16 9.75
N PHE A 5 14.54 -7.01 10.29
CA PHE A 5 13.93 -8.12 9.54
C PHE A 5 13.24 -7.63 8.27
N TRP A 6 12.45 -6.55 8.34
CA TRP A 6 11.73 -6.03 7.18
C TRP A 6 12.66 -5.34 6.18
N HIS A 7 13.67 -4.61 6.65
CA HIS A 7 14.68 -4.04 5.77
C HIS A 7 15.42 -5.12 4.99
N GLU A 8 15.89 -6.19 5.66
CA GLU A 8 16.59 -7.30 5.02
C GLU A 8 15.74 -8.00 3.94
N ARG A 9 14.42 -8.16 4.18
CA ARG A 9 13.51 -8.75 3.19
C ARG A 9 13.43 -7.91 1.91
N TRP A 10 13.32 -6.59 2.05
CA TRP A 10 13.30 -5.68 0.92
C TRP A 10 14.63 -5.64 0.17
N GLU A 11 15.75 -5.59 0.90
CA GLU A 11 17.10 -5.63 0.30
C GLU A 11 17.35 -6.92 -0.49
N ARG A 12 16.87 -8.07 0.01
CA ARG A 12 17.02 -9.38 -0.64
C ARG A 12 15.94 -9.68 -1.66
N THR A 13 15.00 -8.75 -1.90
CA THR A 13 13.84 -8.97 -2.78
C THR A 13 12.99 -10.19 -2.34
N GLU A 14 13.01 -10.53 -1.05
CA GLU A 14 12.21 -11.60 -0.45
C GLU A 14 10.80 -11.09 -0.11
N ILE A 15 10.13 -10.54 -1.12
CA ILE A 15 8.86 -9.79 -1.00
C ILE A 15 7.66 -10.59 -1.51
N GLY A 16 7.58 -11.88 -1.16
CA GLY A 16 6.48 -12.76 -1.59
C GLY A 16 5.08 -12.34 -1.10
N PHE A 17 5.00 -11.37 -0.19
CA PHE A 17 3.77 -10.73 0.25
C PHE A 17 3.28 -9.63 -0.71
N HIS A 18 4.11 -9.16 -1.63
CA HIS A 18 3.73 -8.14 -2.61
C HIS A 18 2.89 -8.75 -3.72
N GLN A 19 1.69 -8.19 -3.93
CA GLN A 19 0.82 -8.52 -5.06
C GLN A 19 1.04 -7.52 -6.18
N GLN A 20 1.13 -8.00 -7.42
CA GLN A 20 1.29 -7.16 -8.62
C GLN A 20 -0.02 -6.46 -9.03
N ASP A 21 -1.15 -7.01 -8.61
CA ASP A 21 -2.49 -6.46 -8.85
C ASP A 21 -3.05 -5.81 -7.59
N ILE A 22 -4.12 -5.03 -7.77
CA ILE A 22 -4.90 -4.45 -6.67
C ILE A 22 -5.59 -5.58 -5.91
N ASN A 23 -5.66 -5.47 -4.59
CA ASN A 23 -6.33 -6.45 -3.76
C ASN A 23 -7.80 -6.60 -4.16
N VAL A 24 -8.19 -7.79 -4.64
CA VAL A 24 -9.55 -8.05 -5.16
C VAL A 24 -10.62 -7.84 -4.08
N HIS A 25 -10.31 -8.12 -2.82
CA HIS A 25 -11.24 -7.94 -1.71
C HIS A 25 -11.42 -6.47 -1.36
N LEU A 26 -10.37 -5.65 -1.51
CA LEU A 26 -10.49 -4.21 -1.37
C LEU A 26 -11.52 -3.69 -2.36
N GLN A 27 -11.37 -4.00 -3.65
CA GLN A 27 -12.32 -3.56 -4.68
C GLN A 27 -13.74 -4.10 -4.45
N GLN A 28 -13.86 -5.37 -4.05
CA GLN A 28 -15.16 -6.02 -3.82
C GLN A 28 -15.94 -5.39 -2.66
N PHE A 29 -15.26 -4.99 -1.58
CA PHE A 29 -15.93 -4.57 -0.35
C PHE A 29 -15.85 -3.06 -0.07
N TRP A 30 -15.09 -2.29 -0.86
CA TRP A 30 -14.87 -0.86 -0.63
C TRP A 30 -16.16 -0.06 -0.50
N SER A 31 -17.12 -0.26 -1.41
CA SER A 31 -18.37 0.48 -1.44
C SER A 31 -19.24 0.25 -0.18
N LEU A 32 -19.06 -0.87 0.51
CA LEU A 32 -19.79 -1.19 1.74
C LEU A 32 -19.35 -0.34 2.94
N LEU A 33 -18.18 0.30 2.87
CA LEU A 33 -17.69 1.17 3.94
C LEU A 33 -18.47 2.49 4.03
N GLY A 34 -19.25 2.86 3.01
CA GLY A 34 -20.12 4.04 3.04
C GLY A 34 -19.37 5.36 3.24
N LEU A 35 -18.10 5.43 2.80
CA LEU A 35 -17.23 6.57 3.04
C LEU A 35 -17.72 7.80 2.29
N GLN A 36 -17.73 8.92 3.00
CA GLN A 36 -18.05 10.22 2.44
C GLN A 36 -16.85 10.78 1.65
N PRO A 37 -17.10 11.53 0.57
CA PRO A 37 -16.03 12.20 -0.18
C PRO A 37 -15.12 13.04 0.73
N GLY A 38 -13.81 12.96 0.50
CA GLY A 38 -12.81 13.71 1.27
C GLY A 38 -12.38 13.05 2.58
N GLN A 39 -12.99 11.94 3.01
CA GLN A 39 -12.46 11.16 4.13
C GLN A 39 -11.09 10.57 3.78
N ARG A 40 -10.13 10.67 4.70
CA ARG A 40 -8.77 10.19 4.49
C ARG A 40 -8.67 8.69 4.76
N VAL A 41 -7.97 7.98 3.88
CA VAL A 41 -7.66 6.56 4.02
C VAL A 41 -6.22 6.42 4.48
N PHE A 42 -6.01 5.66 5.56
CA PHE A 42 -4.68 5.35 6.08
C PHE A 42 -4.33 3.89 5.76
N VAL A 43 -3.18 3.67 5.11
CA VAL A 43 -2.70 2.34 4.73
C VAL A 43 -1.38 2.09 5.48
N PRO A 44 -1.42 1.40 6.63
CA PRO A 44 -0.22 1.09 7.39
C PRO A 44 0.59 -0.03 6.73
N LEU A 45 1.92 0.03 6.86
CA LEU A 45 2.86 -0.96 6.34
C LEU A 45 2.65 -1.18 4.83
N CYS A 46 2.51 -0.07 4.10
CA CYS A 46 1.96 -0.11 2.74
C CYS A 46 2.89 -0.73 1.70
N GLY A 47 4.18 -0.93 2.03
CA GLY A 47 5.19 -1.38 1.07
C GLY A 47 5.15 -0.55 -0.20
N LYS A 48 5.01 -1.23 -1.34
CA LYS A 48 4.75 -0.64 -2.66
C LYS A 48 3.36 -0.96 -3.22
N SER A 49 2.35 -1.09 -2.37
CA SER A 49 1.02 -1.56 -2.79
C SER A 49 0.35 -0.63 -3.82
N ARG A 50 -0.15 -1.21 -4.91
CA ARG A 50 -0.98 -0.53 -5.92
C ARG A 50 -2.34 -0.10 -5.38
N ASP A 51 -2.76 -0.67 -4.25
CA ASP A 51 -4.00 -0.29 -3.57
C ASP A 51 -4.00 1.21 -3.20
N LEU A 52 -2.84 1.78 -2.89
CA LEU A 52 -2.69 3.22 -2.60
C LEU A 52 -3.17 4.08 -3.78
N LEU A 53 -2.81 3.69 -5.01
CA LEU A 53 -3.19 4.42 -6.22
C LEU A 53 -4.66 4.21 -6.56
N TRP A 54 -5.15 2.99 -6.39
CA TRP A 54 -6.56 2.69 -6.60
C TRP A 54 -7.45 3.51 -5.65
N LEU A 55 -7.14 3.52 -4.36
CA LEU A 55 -7.83 4.32 -3.34
C LEU A 55 -7.81 5.83 -3.65
N ALA A 56 -6.68 6.33 -4.15
CA ALA A 56 -6.56 7.73 -4.58
C ALA A 56 -7.40 8.01 -5.84
N GLY A 57 -7.44 7.07 -6.77
CA GLY A 57 -8.28 7.10 -7.98
C GLY A 57 -9.78 7.09 -7.69
N GLU A 58 -10.20 6.44 -6.60
CA GLU A 58 -11.57 6.50 -6.07
C GLU A 58 -11.93 7.88 -5.46
N GLY A 59 -10.99 8.84 -5.43
CA GLY A 59 -11.22 10.22 -5.00
C GLY A 59 -10.95 10.50 -3.53
N TYR A 60 -10.30 9.58 -2.82
CA TYR A 60 -9.99 9.74 -1.40
C TYR A 60 -8.55 10.20 -1.18
N PRO A 61 -8.29 11.14 -0.24
CA PRO A 61 -6.93 11.41 0.21
C PRO A 61 -6.33 10.17 0.88
N VAL A 62 -5.19 9.68 0.40
CA VAL A 62 -4.54 8.48 0.94
C VAL A 62 -3.25 8.83 1.67
N THR A 63 -2.95 8.14 2.76
CA THR A 63 -1.67 8.23 3.46
C THR A 63 -1.14 6.84 3.75
N GLY A 64 -0.06 6.48 3.07
CA GLY A 64 0.71 5.27 3.34
C GLY A 64 1.82 5.54 4.36
N VAL A 65 2.07 4.60 5.27
CA VAL A 65 3.26 4.59 6.12
C VAL A 65 4.00 3.29 5.88
N GLU A 66 5.28 3.42 5.54
CA GLU A 66 6.17 2.30 5.28
C GLU A 66 7.52 2.58 5.94
N ILE A 67 8.12 1.54 6.52
CA ILE A 67 9.40 1.66 7.22
C ILE A 67 10.58 1.55 6.27
N SER A 68 10.47 0.75 5.21
CA SER A 68 11.52 0.48 4.25
C SER A 68 11.64 1.60 3.20
N PRO A 69 12.74 2.37 3.17
CA PRO A 69 12.96 3.39 2.15
C PRO A 69 13.06 2.77 0.74
N ILE A 70 13.51 1.52 0.63
CA ILE A 70 13.56 0.76 -0.63
C ILE A 70 12.16 0.54 -1.18
N ALA A 71 11.22 0.12 -0.31
CA ALA A 71 9.83 -0.07 -0.70
C ALA A 71 9.17 1.23 -1.16
N VAL A 72 9.42 2.32 -0.44
CA VAL A 72 8.91 3.65 -0.78
C VAL A 72 9.49 4.14 -2.11
N ALA A 73 10.79 4.02 -2.33
CA ALA A 73 11.42 4.39 -3.60
C ALA A 73 10.88 3.56 -4.77
N ALA A 74 10.76 2.24 -4.59
CA ALA A 74 10.19 1.33 -5.57
C ALA A 74 8.73 1.69 -5.91
N PHE A 75 7.93 2.07 -4.91
CA PHE A 75 6.55 2.50 -5.13
C PHE A 75 6.45 3.66 -6.13
N PHE A 76 7.29 4.70 -5.97
CA PHE A 76 7.28 5.87 -6.86
C PHE A 76 7.94 5.63 -8.22
N GLN A 77 8.80 4.60 -8.34
CA GLN A 77 9.46 4.27 -9.61
C GLN A 77 8.62 3.33 -10.48
N GLU A 78 7.84 2.44 -9.87
CA GLU A 78 7.19 1.33 -10.57
C GLU A 78 5.70 1.54 -10.83
N ASN A 79 5.04 2.50 -10.17
CA ASN A 79 3.59 2.70 -10.27
C ASN A 79 3.18 4.02 -10.92
#